data_AF-A0A832ZM55-F1
#
_entry.id   AF-A0A832ZM55-F1
#
_cell.length_a   1.000
_cell.length_b   1.000
_cell.length_c   1.000
_cell.angle_alpha   90.00
_cell.angle_beta   90.00
_cell.angle_gamma   90.00
#
_symmetry.space_group_name_H-M   'P 1'
#
loop_
_entity.id
_entity.type
_entity.pdbx_description
1 polymer ?
#
loop_
_entity_poly.entity_id
_entity_poly.type
_entity_poly.pdbx_seq_one_letter_code
_entity_poly.pdbx_strand_id
1 'polypeptide(L)'
;LAKGKSIVEAVKLAKEFITLAIEYGLALGRGFGPVNPVAWIAIPAEKHYVLENLRKAVELIEEHGELVSKLIPEVQMNIAMSLPKPYAKSVRDVAAIPGRIVRLNGKVKASSPPEFGASKHVARAVLKAMEYNPNIRAAANIRYSEDILKAVKELGYTISFYDRRKEPPEVKAREGASIPWGISEAVKAFGGKVPDVVYHLGDWGKEPMITVFGRDAVEVALKIIRIAKKLREM
;
A
#
# COMPACT_ATOMS: atom_id res chain seq x y z
N LEU A 1 3.24 34.72 -15.03
CA LEU A 1 3.13 36.18 -15.25
C LEU A 1 2.04 36.78 -14.37
N ALA A 2 0.74 36.52 -14.61
CA ALA A 2 -0.35 37.13 -13.81
C ALA A 2 -0.26 36.90 -12.28
N LYS A 3 0.37 35.81 -11.83
CA LYS A 3 0.65 35.53 -10.40
C LYS A 3 1.96 36.18 -9.88
N GLY A 4 2.43 37.27 -10.48
CA GLY A 4 3.62 38.02 -10.05
C GLY A 4 4.98 37.34 -10.29
N LYS A 5 5.04 36.23 -11.04
CA LYS A 5 6.29 35.53 -11.36
C LYS A 5 7.06 36.20 -12.48
N SER A 6 8.39 36.18 -12.41
CA SER A 6 9.27 36.62 -13.51
C SER A 6 9.01 35.82 -14.80
N ILE A 7 9.46 36.34 -15.95
CA ILE A 7 9.28 35.67 -17.25
C ILE A 7 9.90 34.27 -17.22
N VAL A 8 11.15 34.15 -16.76
CA VAL A 8 11.88 32.87 -16.72
C VAL A 8 11.15 31.85 -15.85
N GLU A 9 10.73 32.23 -14.63
CA GLU A 9 9.99 31.33 -13.75
C GLU A 9 8.61 30.96 -14.30
N ALA A 10 7.92 31.91 -14.95
CA ALA A 10 6.62 31.66 -15.55
C ALA A 10 6.71 30.64 -16.68
N VAL A 11 7.73 30.76 -17.55
CA VAL A 11 7.99 29.81 -18.63
C VAL A 11 8.36 28.43 -18.06
N LYS A 12 9.21 28.37 -17.03
CA LYS A 12 9.57 27.12 -16.35
C LYS A 12 8.33 26.39 -15.82
N LEU A 13 7.46 27.09 -15.08
CA LEU A 13 6.24 26.51 -14.54
C LEU A 13 5.24 26.11 -15.62
N ALA A 14 5.10 26.91 -16.68
CA ALA A 14 4.25 26.54 -17.81
C ALA A 14 4.75 25.24 -18.47
N LYS A 15 6.07 25.06 -18.58
CA LYS A 15 6.67 23.82 -19.09
C LYS A 15 6.42 22.62 -18.18
N GLU A 16 6.57 22.77 -16.87
CA GLU A 16 6.25 21.72 -15.90
C GLU A 16 4.77 21.34 -15.95
N PHE A 17 3.89 22.34 -15.97
CA PHE A 17 2.44 22.17 -16.07
C PHE A 17 2.03 21.39 -17.32
N ILE A 18 2.48 21.81 -18.50
CA ILE A 18 2.08 21.16 -19.75
C ILE A 18 2.69 19.76 -19.86
N THR A 19 3.91 19.55 -19.33
CA THR A 19 4.55 18.24 -19.31
C THR A 19 3.74 17.26 -18.47
N LEU A 20 3.30 17.68 -17.27
CA LEU A 20 2.43 16.88 -16.41
C LEU A 20 1.07 16.59 -17.07
N ALA A 21 0.49 17.60 -17.75
CA ALA A 21 -0.78 17.44 -18.45
C ALA A 21 -0.69 16.46 -19.61
N ILE A 22 0.43 16.45 -20.36
CA ILE A 22 0.69 15.48 -21.41
C ILE A 22 0.89 14.08 -20.81
N GLU A 23 1.70 13.98 -19.75
CA GLU A 23 2.02 12.71 -19.10
C GLU A 23 0.77 11.98 -18.56
N TYR A 24 -0.23 12.73 -18.09
CA TYR A 24 -1.50 12.21 -17.58
C TYR A 24 -2.68 12.43 -18.52
N GLY A 25 -2.40 12.53 -19.83
CA GLY A 25 -3.41 12.65 -20.88
C GLY A 25 -4.50 11.58 -20.78
N LEU A 26 -5.72 11.95 -21.19
CA LEU A 26 -6.89 11.09 -21.05
C LEU A 26 -6.98 10.12 -22.23
N ALA A 27 -7.16 8.83 -21.96
CA ALA A 27 -7.40 7.83 -23.00
C ALA A 27 -8.87 7.87 -23.47
N LEU A 28 -9.23 8.91 -24.22
CA LEU A 28 -10.58 9.12 -24.75
C LEU A 28 -10.62 8.86 -26.26
N GLY A 29 -11.63 8.09 -26.70
CA GLY A 29 -11.79 7.74 -28.12
C GLY A 29 -10.78 6.70 -28.60
N ARG A 30 -10.53 6.67 -29.92
CA ARG A 30 -9.66 5.68 -30.58
C ARG A 30 -8.27 6.23 -30.96
N GLY A 31 -8.03 7.52 -30.75
CA GLY A 31 -6.78 8.21 -31.12
C GLY A 31 -5.95 8.67 -29.92
N PHE A 32 -5.03 9.60 -30.15
CA PHE A 32 -4.30 10.29 -29.06
C PHE A 32 -5.26 11.24 -28.36
N GLY A 33 -5.70 10.88 -27.15
CA GLY A 33 -6.64 11.70 -26.39
C GLY A 33 -6.01 13.00 -25.86
N PRO A 34 -6.83 13.90 -25.30
CA PRO A 34 -6.39 15.23 -24.91
C PRO A 34 -5.43 15.19 -23.71
N VAL A 35 -4.62 16.24 -23.58
CA VAL A 35 -3.86 16.51 -22.34
C VAL A 35 -4.81 16.66 -21.15
N ASN A 36 -4.31 16.46 -19.94
CA ASN A 36 -5.05 16.57 -18.69
C ASN A 36 -4.53 17.71 -17.80
N PRO A 37 -4.98 18.96 -18.01
CA PRO A 37 -4.58 20.10 -17.19
C PRO A 37 -4.94 19.94 -15.70
N VAL A 38 -5.98 19.15 -15.39
CA VAL A 38 -6.47 18.94 -14.03
C VAL A 38 -5.46 18.17 -13.17
N ALA A 39 -4.57 17.37 -13.79
CA ALA A 39 -3.51 16.65 -13.09
C ALA A 39 -2.64 17.55 -12.19
N TRP A 40 -2.45 18.82 -12.60
CA TRP A 40 -1.71 19.82 -11.82
C TRP A 40 -2.29 20.08 -10.43
N ILE A 41 -3.61 19.97 -10.28
CA ILE A 41 -4.33 20.22 -9.02
C ILE A 41 -4.74 18.90 -8.36
N ALA A 42 -5.16 17.91 -9.16
CA ALA A 42 -5.62 16.63 -8.66
C ALA A 42 -4.52 15.84 -7.94
N ILE A 43 -3.29 15.78 -8.49
CA ILE A 43 -2.20 15.02 -7.85
C ILE A 43 -1.86 15.58 -6.45
N PRO A 44 -1.64 16.89 -6.26
CA PRO A 44 -1.46 17.46 -4.92
C PRO A 44 -2.64 17.20 -3.97
N ALA A 45 -3.89 17.31 -4.45
CA ALA A 45 -5.07 17.04 -3.65
C ALA A 45 -5.15 15.57 -3.19
N GLU A 46 -4.93 14.63 -4.11
CA GLU A 46 -4.88 13.20 -3.79
C GLU A 46 -3.72 12.86 -2.86
N LYS A 47 -2.55 13.51 -3.02
CA LYS A 47 -1.42 13.36 -2.09
C LYS A 47 -1.82 13.77 -0.68
N HIS A 48 -2.50 14.91 -0.53
CA HIS A 48 -2.99 15.35 0.77
C HIS A 48 -4.01 14.35 1.36
N TYR A 49 -4.98 13.89 0.56
CA TYR A 49 -5.97 12.90 1.00
C TYR A 49 -5.32 11.60 1.49
N VAL A 50 -4.35 11.07 0.75
CA VAL A 50 -3.62 9.85 1.11
C VAL A 50 -2.88 10.01 2.44
N LEU A 51 -2.21 11.14 2.66
CA LEU A 51 -1.49 11.41 3.91
C LEU A 51 -2.45 11.53 5.10
N GLU A 52 -3.56 12.24 4.94
CA GLU A 52 -4.61 12.37 5.97
C GLU A 52 -5.25 11.02 6.30
N ASN A 53 -5.54 10.19 5.29
CA ASN A 53 -6.09 8.87 5.50
C ASN A 53 -5.12 7.95 6.27
N LEU A 54 -3.82 8.01 5.94
CA LEU A 54 -2.77 7.29 6.68
C LEU A 54 -2.62 7.79 8.12
N ARG A 55 -2.68 9.10 8.37
CA ARG A 55 -2.63 9.67 9.73
C ARG A 55 -3.75 9.09 10.58
N LYS A 56 -4.99 9.14 10.09
CA LYS A 56 -6.16 8.55 10.75
C LYS A 56 -6.01 7.05 10.99
N ALA A 57 -5.48 6.32 10.00
CA ALA A 57 -5.25 4.88 10.14
C ALA A 57 -4.21 4.56 11.22
N VAL A 58 -3.14 5.36 11.32
CA VAL A 58 -2.12 5.23 12.37
C VAL A 58 -2.71 5.56 13.73
N GLU A 59 -3.47 6.66 13.86
CA GLU A 59 -4.14 7.04 15.11
C GLU A 59 -5.02 5.88 15.62
N LEU A 60 -5.86 5.29 14.76
CA LEU A 60 -6.69 4.14 15.11
C LEU A 60 -5.88 2.93 15.58
N ILE A 61 -4.74 2.66 14.92
CA ILE A 61 -3.83 1.56 15.28
C ILE A 61 -3.17 1.83 16.64
N GLU A 62 -2.71 3.05 16.89
CA GLU A 62 -2.08 3.45 18.16
C GLU A 62 -3.06 3.42 19.33
N GLU A 63 -4.30 3.91 19.13
CA GLU A 63 -5.39 3.83 20.12
C GLU A 63 -5.68 2.38 20.56
N HIS A 64 -5.57 1.43 19.63
CA HIS A 64 -5.76 0.00 19.88
C HIS A 64 -4.43 -0.74 20.08
N GLY A 65 -3.35 -0.02 20.39
CA GLY A 65 -1.99 -0.54 20.31
C GLY A 65 -1.70 -1.73 21.20
N GLU A 66 -2.38 -1.87 22.34
CA GLU A 66 -2.25 -3.05 23.23
C GLU A 66 -2.68 -4.33 22.53
N LEU A 67 -3.76 -4.28 21.74
CA LEU A 67 -4.26 -5.42 20.97
C LEU A 67 -3.37 -5.66 19.74
N VAL A 68 -3.04 -4.58 19.02
CA VAL A 68 -2.29 -4.65 17.77
C VAL A 68 -0.83 -5.07 17.99
N SER A 69 -0.27 -4.86 19.18
CA SER A 69 1.11 -5.25 19.51
C SER A 69 1.41 -6.74 19.25
N LYS A 70 0.41 -7.62 19.36
CA LYS A 70 0.52 -9.08 19.09
C LYS A 70 0.62 -9.43 17.60
N LEU A 71 0.29 -8.48 16.73
CA LEU A 71 0.30 -8.59 15.27
C LEU A 71 1.56 -7.98 14.64
N ILE A 72 2.44 -7.37 15.44
CA ILE A 72 3.69 -6.76 14.93
C ILE A 72 4.70 -7.90 14.63
N PRO A 73 5.20 -8.01 13.39
CA PRO A 73 6.28 -8.96 13.04
C PRO A 73 7.64 -8.46 13.56
N GLU A 74 8.67 -9.30 13.51
CA GLU A 74 10.03 -8.91 13.91
C GLU A 74 10.59 -7.80 13.02
N VAL A 75 10.29 -7.84 11.71
CA VAL A 75 10.60 -6.75 10.79
C VAL A 75 9.71 -5.51 10.97
N GLN A 76 8.83 -5.47 11.97
CA GLN A 76 7.88 -4.40 12.26
C GLN A 76 6.77 -4.24 11.19
N MET A 77 5.67 -3.60 11.58
CA MET A 77 4.51 -3.39 10.73
C MET A 77 4.66 -2.10 9.94
N ASN A 78 4.22 -2.07 8.69
CA ASN A 78 4.02 -0.83 7.96
C ASN A 78 2.64 -0.86 7.29
N ILE A 79 2.04 0.31 7.16
CA ILE A 79 0.79 0.54 6.44
C ILE A 79 1.07 1.54 5.32
N ALA A 80 0.58 1.24 4.13
CA ALA A 80 0.82 2.06 2.96
C ALA A 80 -0.47 2.29 2.17
N MET A 81 -0.56 3.45 1.52
CA MET A 81 -1.65 3.82 0.65
C MET A 81 -1.13 4.54 -0.60
N SER A 82 -1.63 4.10 -1.75
CA SER A 82 -1.26 4.62 -3.06
C SER A 82 -2.19 5.75 -3.50
N LEU A 83 -1.65 6.66 -4.31
CA LEU A 83 -2.47 7.50 -5.18
C LEU A 83 -3.41 6.63 -6.03
N PRO A 84 -4.57 7.15 -6.46
CA PRO A 84 -5.43 6.43 -7.40
C PRO A 84 -4.78 6.31 -8.78
N LYS A 85 -5.27 5.38 -9.61
CA LYS A 85 -4.95 5.38 -11.05
C LYS A 85 -5.60 6.60 -11.73
N PRO A 86 -4.94 7.23 -12.71
CA PRO A 86 -3.67 6.84 -13.32
C PRO A 86 -2.40 7.41 -12.62
N TYR A 87 -2.54 8.14 -11.52
CA TYR A 87 -1.43 8.84 -10.85
C TYR A 87 -0.39 7.93 -10.19
N ALA A 88 -0.79 6.72 -9.78
CA ALA A 88 0.12 5.73 -9.20
C ALA A 88 0.88 4.92 -10.26
N LYS A 89 2.17 5.24 -10.44
CA LYS A 89 3.07 4.59 -11.40
C LYS A 89 4.23 3.84 -10.73
N SER A 90 4.68 4.31 -9.57
CA SER A 90 5.87 3.82 -8.91
C SER A 90 5.73 3.82 -7.39
N VAL A 91 6.72 3.24 -6.70
CA VAL A 91 6.77 3.25 -5.22
C VAL A 91 6.81 4.67 -4.64
N ARG A 92 7.19 5.69 -5.43
CA ARG A 92 7.18 7.10 -5.03
C ARG A 92 5.77 7.68 -4.95
N ASP A 93 4.79 7.02 -5.57
CA ASP A 93 3.38 7.42 -5.60
C ASP A 93 2.56 6.73 -4.50
N VAL A 94 3.26 6.02 -3.61
CA VAL A 94 2.69 5.34 -2.45
C VAL A 94 3.27 5.96 -1.19
N ALA A 95 2.40 6.38 -0.27
CA ALA A 95 2.80 6.85 1.05
C ALA A 95 2.76 5.70 2.06
N ALA A 96 3.66 5.75 3.03
CA ALA A 96 3.75 4.79 4.13
C ALA A 96 4.42 5.45 5.35
N ILE A 97 4.69 4.69 6.41
CA ILE A 97 5.33 5.20 7.63
C ILE A 97 6.86 5.02 7.52
N PRO A 98 7.65 6.11 7.47
CA PRO A 98 9.11 6.04 7.62
C PRO A 98 9.46 5.43 8.97
N GLY A 99 10.42 4.50 9.00
CA GLY A 99 10.79 3.80 10.24
C GLY A 99 9.71 2.85 10.78
N ARG A 100 8.61 2.63 10.04
CA ARG A 100 7.54 1.64 10.35
C ARG A 100 6.79 1.95 11.65
N ILE A 101 5.85 1.07 11.99
CA ILE A 101 5.11 1.05 13.26
C ILE A 101 5.74 -0.04 14.13
N VAL A 102 6.27 0.38 15.27
CA VAL A 102 7.08 -0.45 16.16
C VAL A 102 6.31 -0.79 17.44
N ARG A 103 6.69 -1.90 18.08
CA ARG A 103 6.21 -2.24 19.42
C ARG A 103 7.01 -1.47 20.46
N LEU A 104 6.34 -0.69 21.30
CA LEU A 104 6.94 0.09 22.39
C LEU A 104 6.10 -0.07 23.66
N ASN A 105 6.72 -0.57 24.74
CA ASN A 105 6.09 -0.72 26.06
C ASN A 105 4.72 -1.45 26.02
N GLY A 106 4.63 -2.56 25.28
CA GLY A 106 3.38 -3.33 25.14
C GLY A 106 2.31 -2.70 24.24
N LYS A 107 2.59 -1.51 23.68
CA LYS A 107 1.76 -0.81 22.69
C LYS A 107 2.47 -0.73 21.35
N VAL A 108 1.86 -0.01 20.41
CA VAL A 108 2.46 0.28 19.10
C VAL A 108 2.59 1.79 18.92
N LYS A 109 3.61 2.22 18.19
CA LYS A 109 3.86 3.63 17.86
C LYS A 109 4.42 3.74 16.46
N ALA A 110 3.95 4.71 15.68
CA ALA A 110 4.57 5.08 14.42
C ALA A 110 5.87 5.84 14.69
N SER A 111 6.95 5.45 14.00
CA SER A 111 8.26 6.07 14.17
C SER A 111 8.32 7.50 13.61
N SER A 112 7.45 7.85 12.67
CA SER A 112 7.39 9.16 12.01
C SER A 112 6.03 9.40 11.35
N PRO A 113 5.68 10.65 10.97
CA PRO A 113 4.52 10.93 10.13
C PRO A 113 4.60 10.22 8.76
N PRO A 114 3.45 9.94 8.10
CA PRO A 114 3.45 9.30 6.79
C PRO A 114 4.12 10.16 5.72
N GLU A 115 4.84 9.51 4.81
CA GLU A 115 5.53 10.15 3.68
C GLU A 115 5.47 9.29 2.42
N PHE A 116 5.48 9.94 1.26
CA PHE A 116 5.56 9.29 -0.05
C PHE A 116 6.93 8.66 -0.27
N GLY A 117 6.96 7.42 -0.78
CA GLY A 117 8.19 6.68 -1.04
C GLY A 117 8.85 6.05 0.19
N ALA A 118 8.21 6.11 1.36
CA ALA A 118 8.78 5.63 2.63
C ALA A 118 8.90 4.08 2.73
N SER A 119 8.08 3.32 1.98
CA SER A 119 8.10 1.85 2.01
C SER A 119 8.23 1.27 0.61
N LYS A 120 9.25 0.44 0.38
CA LYS A 120 9.41 -0.28 -0.91
C LYS A 120 8.62 -1.59 -0.96
N HIS A 121 8.48 -2.30 0.16
CA HIS A 121 7.89 -3.65 0.19
C HIS A 121 6.36 -3.60 0.09
N VAL A 122 5.72 -2.88 1.01
CA VAL A 122 4.25 -2.74 1.02
C VAL A 122 3.78 -1.97 -0.21
N ALA A 123 4.53 -0.96 -0.67
CA ALA A 123 4.17 -0.24 -1.89
C ALA A 123 4.14 -1.14 -3.13
N ARG A 124 5.08 -2.07 -3.28
CA ARG A 124 5.06 -3.03 -4.40
C ARG A 124 3.85 -3.97 -4.31
N ALA A 125 3.46 -4.38 -3.11
CA ALA A 125 2.26 -5.18 -2.92
C ALA A 125 0.99 -4.40 -3.33
N VAL A 126 0.86 -3.15 -2.88
CA VAL A 126 -0.27 -2.26 -3.24
C VAL A 126 -0.32 -2.03 -4.74
N LEU A 127 0.79 -1.62 -5.37
CA LEU A 127 0.83 -1.34 -6.81
C LEU A 127 0.46 -2.59 -7.63
N LYS A 128 0.93 -3.77 -7.21
CA LYS A 128 0.58 -5.01 -7.89
C LYS A 128 -0.90 -5.36 -7.71
N ALA A 129 -1.46 -5.20 -6.52
CA ALA A 129 -2.89 -5.39 -6.29
C ALA A 129 -3.74 -4.44 -7.15
N MET A 130 -3.30 -3.18 -7.32
CA MET A 130 -3.98 -2.18 -8.15
C MET A 130 -4.00 -2.51 -9.64
N GLU A 131 -3.10 -3.37 -10.14
CA GLU A 131 -3.18 -3.87 -11.52
C GLU A 131 -4.39 -4.79 -11.74
N TYR A 132 -4.81 -5.51 -10.69
CA TYR A 132 -5.98 -6.40 -10.72
C TYR A 132 -7.26 -5.69 -10.30
N ASN A 133 -7.18 -4.80 -9.30
CA ASN A 133 -8.31 -3.98 -8.87
C ASN A 133 -7.83 -2.57 -8.46
N PRO A 134 -8.06 -1.54 -9.28
CA PRO A 134 -7.56 -0.19 -9.01
C PRO A 134 -8.17 0.47 -7.76
N ASN A 135 -9.26 -0.08 -7.21
CA ASN A 135 -9.88 0.40 -5.98
C ASN A 135 -9.14 -0.06 -4.71
N ILE A 136 -8.35 -1.13 -4.78
CA ILE A 136 -7.56 -1.64 -3.64
C ILE A 136 -6.23 -0.88 -3.60
N ARG A 137 -6.21 0.21 -2.84
CA ARG A 137 -5.08 1.16 -2.83
C ARG A 137 -4.28 1.15 -1.54
N ALA A 138 -4.61 0.29 -0.58
CA ALA A 138 -3.87 0.22 0.66
C ALA A 138 -3.55 -1.21 1.07
N ALA A 139 -2.44 -1.35 1.79
CA ALA A 139 -2.07 -2.60 2.41
C ALA A 139 -1.25 -2.38 3.67
N ALA A 140 -1.20 -3.40 4.53
CA ALA A 140 -0.31 -3.43 5.68
C ALA A 140 0.23 -4.85 5.92
N ASN A 141 1.44 -4.95 6.45
CA ASN A 141 2.06 -6.22 6.78
C ASN A 141 1.95 -6.51 8.29
N ILE A 142 1.44 -7.69 8.63
CA ILE A 142 1.32 -8.17 10.01
C ILE A 142 2.00 -9.53 10.15
N ARG A 143 2.37 -9.87 11.39
CA ARG A 143 2.98 -11.14 11.76
C ARG A 143 2.12 -12.30 11.28
N TYR A 144 2.78 -13.35 10.79
CA TYR A 144 2.13 -14.62 10.51
C TYR A 144 2.01 -15.47 11.79
N SER A 145 0.82 -16.02 12.02
CA SER A 145 0.62 -17.20 12.87
C SER A 145 -0.64 -17.94 12.41
N GLU A 146 -0.73 -19.22 12.76
CA GLU A 146 -1.92 -20.02 12.46
C GLU A 146 -3.18 -19.47 13.15
N ASP A 147 -3.03 -19.00 14.40
CA ASP A 147 -4.13 -18.35 15.13
C ASP A 147 -4.63 -17.08 14.44
N ILE A 148 -3.73 -16.27 13.88
CA ILE A 148 -4.10 -15.07 13.12
C ILE A 148 -4.86 -15.47 11.86
N LEU A 149 -4.41 -16.49 11.13
CA LEU A 149 -5.13 -16.98 9.95
C LEU A 149 -6.52 -17.54 10.30
N LYS A 150 -6.63 -18.24 11.43
CA LYS A 150 -7.91 -18.73 11.94
C LYS A 150 -8.84 -17.57 12.31
N ALA A 151 -8.35 -16.54 12.99
CA ALA A 151 -9.10 -15.31 13.27
C ALA A 151 -9.59 -14.61 11.99
N VAL A 152 -8.72 -14.50 10.97
CA VAL A 152 -9.07 -13.91 9.66
C VAL A 152 -10.20 -14.71 9.00
N LYS A 153 -10.13 -16.04 9.04
CA LYS A 153 -11.15 -16.92 8.47
C LYS A 153 -12.48 -16.83 9.21
N GLU A 154 -12.46 -16.80 10.54
CA GLU A 154 -13.68 -16.66 11.37
C GLU A 154 -14.36 -15.29 11.20
N LEU A 155 -13.58 -14.24 10.86
CA LEU A 155 -14.11 -12.92 10.51
C LEU A 155 -14.70 -12.85 9.08
N GLY A 156 -14.64 -13.94 8.32
CA GLY A 156 -15.18 -14.01 6.95
C GLY A 156 -14.33 -13.31 5.90
N TYR A 157 -13.07 -12.98 6.20
CA TYR A 157 -12.18 -12.39 5.22
C TYR A 157 -11.68 -13.42 4.22
N THR A 158 -11.49 -12.98 2.98
CA THR A 158 -10.94 -13.82 1.92
C THR A 158 -9.41 -13.95 2.07
N ILE A 159 -8.90 -15.17 1.93
CA ILE A 159 -7.49 -15.49 2.12
C ILE A 159 -6.95 -16.18 0.88
N SER A 160 -5.77 -15.75 0.43
CA SER A 160 -4.93 -16.49 -0.51
C SER A 160 -3.49 -16.56 0.01
N PHE A 161 -2.65 -17.34 -0.65
CA PHE A 161 -1.25 -17.48 -0.29
C PHE A 161 -0.37 -17.69 -1.51
N TYR A 162 0.92 -17.50 -1.31
CA TYR A 162 1.93 -17.91 -2.29
C TYR A 162 3.12 -18.56 -1.58
N ASP A 163 3.78 -19.47 -2.30
CA ASP A 163 4.93 -20.20 -1.80
C ASP A 163 6.22 -19.66 -2.41
N ARG A 164 7.10 -19.07 -1.60
CA ARG A 164 8.39 -18.51 -2.04
C ARG A 164 9.35 -19.57 -2.59
N ARG A 165 9.13 -20.86 -2.30
CA ARG A 165 9.92 -21.95 -2.87
C ARG A 165 9.62 -22.19 -4.35
N LYS A 166 8.43 -21.79 -4.81
CA LYS A 166 8.02 -21.86 -6.22
C LYS A 166 8.43 -20.63 -7.03
N GLU A 167 9.09 -19.66 -6.40
CA GLU A 167 9.53 -18.43 -7.05
C GLU A 167 10.63 -18.74 -8.07
N PRO A 168 10.45 -18.36 -9.36
CA PRO A 168 11.45 -18.62 -10.39
C PRO A 168 12.82 -17.99 -10.06
N PRO A 169 13.94 -18.63 -10.42
CA PRO A 169 15.28 -18.09 -10.17
C PRO A 169 15.50 -16.67 -10.69
N GLU A 170 14.95 -16.36 -11.87
CA GLU A 170 15.02 -15.02 -12.48
C GLU A 170 14.33 -13.93 -11.64
N VAL A 171 13.21 -14.28 -10.99
CA VAL A 171 12.49 -13.39 -10.09
C VAL A 171 13.26 -13.23 -8.78
N LYS A 172 13.83 -14.33 -8.24
CA LYS A 172 14.68 -14.29 -7.03
C LYS A 172 15.93 -13.42 -7.23
N ALA A 173 16.52 -13.44 -8.42
CA ALA A 173 17.72 -12.67 -8.75
C ALA A 173 17.42 -11.15 -8.87
N ARG A 174 16.18 -10.77 -9.19
CA ARG A 174 15.80 -9.37 -9.37
C ARG A 174 15.28 -8.75 -8.07
N GLU A 175 16.02 -7.78 -7.54
CA GLU A 175 15.63 -7.09 -6.31
C GLU A 175 14.21 -6.51 -6.40
N GLY A 176 13.37 -6.90 -5.43
CA GLY A 176 12.00 -6.41 -5.32
C GLY A 176 10.99 -7.07 -6.26
N ALA A 177 11.36 -8.07 -7.05
CA ALA A 177 10.42 -8.79 -7.93
C ALA A 177 9.60 -9.87 -7.19
N SER A 178 10.09 -10.38 -6.05
CA SER A 178 9.40 -11.43 -5.28
C SER A 178 8.00 -11.05 -4.81
N ILE A 179 7.80 -9.79 -4.37
CA ILE A 179 6.50 -9.35 -3.86
C ILE A 179 5.48 -9.23 -5.00
N PRO A 180 5.75 -8.50 -6.10
CA PRO A 180 4.85 -8.46 -7.24
C PRO A 180 4.52 -9.85 -7.80
N TRP A 181 5.50 -10.76 -7.88
CA TRP A 181 5.26 -12.14 -8.30
C TRP A 181 4.34 -12.87 -7.31
N GLY A 182 4.64 -12.83 -6.01
CA GLY A 182 3.85 -13.52 -4.99
C GLY A 182 2.40 -13.04 -4.92
N ILE A 183 2.18 -11.72 -4.98
CA ILE A 183 0.83 -11.14 -5.05
C ILE A 183 0.12 -11.58 -6.33
N SER A 184 0.82 -11.58 -7.47
CA SER A 184 0.25 -12.07 -8.73
C SER A 184 -0.22 -13.53 -8.63
N GLU A 185 0.60 -14.41 -8.06
CA GLU A 185 0.25 -15.84 -7.92
C GLU A 185 -0.91 -16.04 -6.95
N ALA A 186 -0.91 -15.33 -5.82
CA ALA A 186 -2.00 -15.38 -4.86
C ALA A 186 -3.33 -14.89 -5.46
N VAL A 187 -3.31 -13.81 -6.25
CA VAL A 187 -4.49 -13.28 -6.93
C VAL A 187 -5.00 -14.23 -8.02
N LYS A 188 -4.10 -14.81 -8.83
CA LYS A 188 -4.48 -15.82 -9.84
C LYS A 188 -5.10 -17.06 -9.20
N ALA A 189 -4.51 -17.57 -8.12
CA ALA A 189 -5.07 -18.70 -7.36
C ALA A 189 -6.46 -18.38 -6.78
N PHE A 190 -6.75 -17.10 -6.54
CA PHE A 190 -8.05 -16.60 -6.08
C PHE A 190 -8.94 -16.08 -7.23
N GLY A 191 -8.85 -16.71 -8.42
CA GLY A 191 -9.74 -16.42 -9.54
C GLY A 191 -9.57 -15.02 -10.13
N GLY A 192 -8.38 -14.42 -10.01
CA GLY A 192 -8.07 -13.09 -10.54
C GLY A 192 -8.61 -11.92 -9.70
N LYS A 193 -9.19 -12.20 -8.52
CA LYS A 193 -9.67 -11.16 -7.58
C LYS A 193 -8.63 -10.92 -6.49
N VAL A 194 -8.49 -9.68 -6.04
CA VAL A 194 -7.63 -9.35 -4.90
C VAL A 194 -8.31 -9.79 -3.61
N PRO A 195 -7.74 -10.74 -2.84
CA PRO A 195 -8.31 -11.14 -1.55
C PRO A 195 -8.04 -10.07 -0.48
N ASP A 196 -8.76 -10.14 0.63
CA ASP A 196 -8.54 -9.28 1.80
C ASP A 196 -7.16 -9.53 2.42
N VAL A 197 -6.70 -10.79 2.37
CA VAL A 197 -5.45 -11.22 3.00
C VAL A 197 -4.64 -12.13 2.08
N VAL A 198 -3.34 -11.85 1.94
CA VAL A 198 -2.36 -12.73 1.30
C VAL A 198 -1.26 -13.07 2.28
N TYR A 199 -0.91 -14.34 2.44
CA TYR A 199 0.21 -14.75 3.30
C TYR A 199 1.28 -15.57 2.57
N HIS A 200 2.46 -15.67 3.19
CA HIS A 200 3.50 -16.62 2.82
C HIS A 200 4.20 -17.18 4.07
N LEU A 201 4.66 -18.43 3.98
CA LEU A 201 5.37 -19.11 5.07
C LEU A 201 6.85 -18.75 5.17
N GLY A 202 7.30 -17.72 4.46
CA GLY A 202 8.68 -17.29 4.45
C GLY A 202 9.54 -18.11 3.49
N ASP A 203 10.86 -17.94 3.61
CA ASP A 203 11.90 -18.71 2.94
C ASP A 203 13.19 -18.53 3.77
N TRP A 204 14.30 -19.14 3.37
CA TRP A 204 15.59 -18.92 4.04
C TRP A 204 15.90 -17.41 4.16
N GLY A 205 16.05 -16.92 5.40
CA GLY A 205 16.30 -15.50 5.70
C GLY A 205 15.09 -14.56 5.47
N LYS A 206 13.88 -15.09 5.23
CA LYS A 206 12.66 -14.29 5.01
C LYS A 206 11.58 -14.71 6.01
N GLU A 207 11.25 -13.80 6.93
CA GLU A 207 10.19 -14.01 7.93
C GLU A 207 8.83 -14.33 7.26
N PRO A 208 8.04 -15.30 7.75
CA PRO A 208 6.66 -15.50 7.35
C PRO A 208 5.82 -14.23 7.58
N MET A 209 4.92 -13.90 6.65
CA MET A 209 4.21 -12.61 6.69
C MET A 209 2.79 -12.74 6.17
N ILE A 210 1.89 -11.94 6.75
CA ILE A 210 0.54 -11.71 6.26
C ILE A 210 0.44 -10.28 5.74
N THR A 211 -0.12 -10.09 4.55
CA THR A 211 -0.42 -8.78 3.96
C THR A 211 -1.93 -8.60 3.91
N VAL A 212 -2.44 -7.59 4.58
CA VAL A 212 -3.86 -7.21 4.61
C VAL A 212 -4.08 -6.11 3.58
N PHE A 213 -5.09 -6.25 2.73
CA PHE A 213 -5.44 -5.29 1.67
C PHE A 213 -6.78 -4.60 1.96
N GLY A 214 -6.95 -3.39 1.41
CA GLY A 214 -8.18 -2.61 1.53
C GLY A 214 -8.23 -1.45 0.53
N ARG A 215 -9.38 -0.77 0.47
CA ARG A 215 -9.58 0.36 -0.45
C ARG A 215 -8.77 1.59 -0.03
N ASP A 216 -8.59 1.77 1.27
CA ASP A 216 -7.80 2.84 1.88
C ASP A 216 -7.14 2.36 3.18
N ALA A 217 -6.25 3.19 3.75
CA ALA A 217 -5.49 2.82 4.94
C ALA A 217 -6.39 2.65 6.17
N VAL A 218 -7.46 3.44 6.29
CA VAL A 218 -8.42 3.32 7.40
C VAL A 218 -9.11 1.96 7.38
N GLU A 219 -9.57 1.49 6.22
CA GLU A 219 -10.15 0.15 6.08
C GLU A 219 -9.16 -0.94 6.50
N VAL A 220 -7.90 -0.84 6.07
CA VAL A 220 -6.85 -1.80 6.45
C VAL A 220 -6.60 -1.78 7.96
N ALA A 221 -6.53 -0.60 8.57
CA ALA A 221 -6.39 -0.46 10.03
C ALA A 221 -7.57 -1.10 10.77
N LEU A 222 -8.81 -0.86 10.32
CA LEU A 222 -10.01 -1.47 10.91
C LEU A 222 -10.02 -3.00 10.77
N LYS A 223 -9.57 -3.54 9.63
CA LYS A 223 -9.38 -5.00 9.45
C LYS A 223 -8.39 -5.55 10.47
N ILE A 224 -7.23 -4.89 10.62
CA ILE A 224 -6.19 -5.29 11.60
C ILE A 224 -6.74 -5.26 13.03
N ILE A 225 -7.47 -4.21 13.41
CA ILE A 225 -8.05 -4.09 14.75
C ILE A 225 -9.08 -5.20 15.00
N ARG A 226 -9.92 -5.54 14.02
CA ARG A 226 -10.88 -6.65 14.12
C ARG A 226 -10.16 -8.00 14.29
N ILE A 227 -9.10 -8.23 13.53
CA ILE A 227 -8.25 -9.43 13.67
C ILE A 227 -7.64 -9.48 15.08
N ALA A 228 -7.13 -8.36 15.59
CA ALA A 228 -6.55 -8.26 16.94
C ALA A 228 -7.55 -8.57 18.05
N LYS A 229 -8.77 -8.04 17.92
CA LYS A 229 -9.88 -8.31 18.85
C LYS A 229 -10.25 -9.78 18.83
N LYS A 230 -10.45 -10.36 17.63
CA LYS A 230 -10.80 -11.77 17.48
C LYS A 230 -9.72 -12.70 18.05
N LEU A 231 -8.45 -12.40 17.82
CA LEU A 231 -7.33 -13.17 18.37
C LEU A 231 -7.29 -13.14 19.91
N ARG A 232 -7.82 -12.09 20.55
CA ARG A 232 -7.92 -12.02 22.02
C ARG A 232 -9.08 -12.85 22.58
N GLU A 233 -10.13 -13.06 21.78
CA GLU A 233 -11.32 -13.82 22.16
C GLU A 233 -11.14 -15.33 22.02
N MET A 234 -10.17 -15.76 21.21
CA MET A 234 -9.78 -17.15 20.97
C MET A 234 -8.86 -17.66 22.07
#